data_AF-A0A0Q6FFX3-F1
#
_entry.id   AF-A0A0Q6FFX3-F1
#
_cell.length_a   1.000
_cell.length_b   1.000
_cell.length_c   1.000
_cell.angle_alpha   90.00
_cell.angle_beta   90.00
_cell.angle_gamma   90.00
#
_symmetry.space_group_name_H-M   'P 1'
#
loop_
_entity.id
_entity.type
_entity.pdbx_description
1 polymer ?
#
loop_
_entity_poly.entity_id
_entity_poly.type
_entity_poly.pdbx_seq_one_letter_code
_entity_poly.pdbx_strand_id
1 'polypeptide(L)'
;MSAALRDVRFSKTNERVVPFPLAGQVNTIRRCAAELENIHGEAALQYWKTECRALAEKLRALGTEEEAIRQQVMAFQTEVQVEMMRRYSDRLAAEAQDGYRLTP
;
A
#
# COMPACT_ATOMS: atom_id res chain seq x y z
N MET A 1 -11.02 27.80 17.94
CA MET A 1 -11.52 26.82 16.96
C MET A 1 -10.34 26.34 16.13
N SER A 2 -10.35 25.06 15.72
CA SER A 2 -9.35 24.29 14.96
C SER A 2 -8.20 23.61 15.73
N ALA A 3 -8.13 22.31 15.47
CA ALA A 3 -7.34 21.23 16.06
C ALA A 3 -5.98 21.02 15.38
N ALA A 4 -5.06 20.36 16.09
CA ALA A 4 -3.86 19.64 15.63
C ALA A 4 -2.93 19.53 16.86
N LEU A 5 -2.30 18.43 17.27
CA LEU A 5 -1.98 17.12 16.71
C LEU A 5 -1.81 16.23 17.95
N ARG A 6 -2.41 15.03 17.96
CA ARG A 6 -2.22 14.09 19.08
C ARG A 6 -0.89 13.37 18.86
N ASP A 7 0.10 13.79 19.63
CA ASP A 7 1.41 13.16 19.82
C ASP A 7 1.30 11.63 19.90
N VAL A 8 1.89 10.94 18.94
CA VAL A 8 2.18 9.50 19.06
C VAL A 8 3.50 9.37 19.79
N ARG A 9 3.44 9.26 21.12
CA ARG A 9 4.63 8.97 21.95
C ARG A 9 5.00 7.50 21.80
N PHE A 10 6.07 7.20 21.06
CA PHE A 10 6.72 5.88 21.10
C PHE A 10 7.59 5.80 22.36
N SER A 11 7.06 5.19 23.42
CA SER A 11 7.81 4.91 24.65
C SER A 11 8.90 3.86 24.37
N LYS A 12 10.17 4.21 24.64
CA LYS A 12 11.30 3.27 24.66
C LYS A 12 11.05 2.18 25.70
N THR A 13 10.65 0.99 25.27
CA THR A 13 10.71 -0.24 26.07
C THR A 13 11.12 -1.41 25.19
N ASN A 14 12.11 -2.16 25.69
CA ASN A 14 12.78 -3.36 25.17
C ASN A 14 12.28 -3.98 23.86
N GLU A 15 13.23 -4.17 22.94
CA GLU A 15 13.11 -4.84 21.64
C GLU A 15 12.44 -6.22 21.74
N ARG A 16 11.11 -6.24 21.69
CA ARG A 16 10.36 -7.42 21.26
C ARG A 16 9.79 -7.12 19.90
N VAL A 17 10.54 -7.51 18.87
CA VAL A 17 10.05 -7.58 17.49
C VAL A 17 8.96 -8.65 17.46
N VAL A 18 7.72 -8.22 17.56
CA VAL A 18 6.56 -9.06 17.29
C VAL A 18 6.16 -8.78 15.84
N PRO A 19 6.42 -9.67 14.86
CA PRO A 19 5.78 -9.55 13.56
C PRO A 19 4.31 -9.98 13.70
N PHE A 20 3.52 -9.13 14.36
CA PHE A 20 2.06 -9.14 14.38
C PHE A 20 1.59 -8.31 13.16
N PRO A 21 0.47 -8.64 12.50
CA PRO A 21 0.38 -8.80 11.04
C PRO A 21 0.43 -7.50 10.23
N LEU A 22 1.56 -6.79 10.24
CA LEU A 22 1.87 -5.77 9.23
C LEU A 22 2.24 -6.43 7.89
N ALA A 23 2.82 -7.63 7.94
CA ALA A 23 3.16 -8.41 6.74
C ALA A 23 1.93 -8.75 5.88
N GLY A 24 0.75 -8.94 6.49
CA GLY A 24 -0.49 -9.22 5.77
C GLY A 24 -0.95 -8.03 4.91
N GLN A 25 -0.89 -6.81 5.46
CA GLN A 25 -1.21 -5.59 4.71
C GLN A 25 -0.18 -5.32 3.62
N VAL A 26 1.13 -5.42 3.93
CA VAL A 26 2.21 -5.20 2.96
C VAL A 26 2.14 -6.21 1.81
N ASN A 27 1.87 -7.49 2.08
CA ASN A 27 1.73 -8.51 1.04
C ASN A 27 0.51 -8.23 0.14
N THR A 28 -0.59 -7.77 0.72
CA THR A 28 -1.79 -7.37 -0.04
C THR A 28 -1.48 -6.19 -0.96
N ILE A 29 -0.77 -5.18 -0.45
CA ILE A 29 -0.33 -4.01 -1.23
C ILE A 29 0.56 -4.45 -2.40
N ARG A 30 1.57 -5.29 -2.13
CA ARG A 30 2.49 -5.80 -3.16
C ARG A 30 1.78 -6.62 -4.23
N ARG A 31 0.84 -7.48 -3.84
CA ARG A 31 0.04 -8.27 -4.79
C ARG A 31 -0.83 -7.37 -5.66
N CYS A 32 -1.53 -6.40 -5.05
CA CYS A 32 -2.36 -5.45 -5.80
C CYS A 32 -1.54 -4.61 -6.77
N ALA A 33 -0.38 -4.11 -6.35
CA ALA A 33 0.53 -3.37 -7.21
C ALA A 33 1.03 -4.22 -8.38
N ALA A 34 1.38 -5.48 -8.14
CA ALA A 34 1.79 -6.41 -9.19
C ALA A 34 0.65 -6.74 -10.17
N GLU A 35 -0.57 -6.96 -9.68
CA GLU A 35 -1.71 -7.25 -10.54
C GLU A 35 -2.07 -6.02 -11.39
N LEU A 36 -2.12 -4.83 -10.79
CA LEU A 36 -2.36 -3.55 -11.49
C LEU A 36 -1.28 -3.19 -12.52
N GLU A 37 -0.06 -3.69 -12.36
CA GLU A 37 1.00 -3.56 -13.35
C GLU A 37 0.75 -4.44 -14.59
N ASN A 38 0.01 -5.54 -14.43
CA ASN A 38 -0.28 -6.50 -15.52
C ASN A 38 -1.64 -6.25 -16.20
N ILE A 39 -2.57 -5.53 -15.56
CA ILE A 39 -3.90 -5.23 -16.11
C ILE A 39 -4.03 -3.74 -16.38
N HIS A 40 -4.66 -3.38 -17.50
CA HIS A 40 -4.79 -1.99 -17.94
C HIS A 40 -6.22 -1.64 -18.34
N GLY A 41 -6.50 -0.33 -18.41
CA GLY A 41 -7.78 0.19 -18.86
C GLY A 41 -8.94 -0.17 -17.92
N GLU A 42 -10.07 -0.56 -18.49
CA GLU A 42 -11.28 -0.83 -17.73
C GLU A 42 -11.13 -2.00 -16.76
N ALA A 43 -10.38 -3.05 -17.14
CA ALA A 43 -10.14 -4.21 -16.29
C ALA A 43 -9.42 -3.83 -14.99
N ALA A 44 -8.41 -2.94 -15.09
CA ALA A 44 -7.69 -2.41 -13.92
C ALA A 44 -8.62 -1.62 -13.00
N LEU A 45 -9.49 -0.79 -13.59
CA LEU A 45 -10.44 0.01 -12.82
C LEU A 45 -11.46 -0.86 -12.07
N GLN A 46 -11.97 -1.91 -12.72
CA GLN A 46 -12.92 -2.84 -12.10
C GLN A 46 -12.27 -3.65 -10.98
N TYR A 47 -11.07 -4.17 -11.22
CA TYR A 47 -10.27 -4.83 -10.19
C TYR A 47 -10.05 -3.90 -8.99
N TRP A 48 -9.61 -2.66 -9.24
CA TRP A 48 -9.32 -1.70 -8.18
C TRP A 48 -10.55 -1.34 -7.33
N LYS A 49 -11.69 -1.12 -7.98
CA LYS A 49 -12.96 -0.89 -7.29
C LYS A 49 -13.35 -2.09 -6.42
N THR A 50 -13.12 -3.30 -6.90
CA THR A 50 -13.43 -4.53 -6.18
C THR A 50 -12.56 -4.68 -4.93
N GLU A 51 -11.24 -4.46 -5.05
CA GLU A 51 -10.32 -4.52 -3.91
C GLU A 51 -10.65 -3.45 -2.85
N CYS A 52 -10.93 -2.21 -3.27
CA CYS A 52 -11.33 -1.15 -2.34
C CYS A 52 -12.65 -1.48 -1.61
N ARG A 53 -13.63 -2.07 -2.31
CA ARG A 53 -14.89 -2.51 -1.70
C ARG A 53 -14.67 -3.65 -0.72
N ALA A 54 -13.86 -4.65 -1.10
CA ALA A 54 -13.52 -5.78 -0.24
C ALA A 54 -12.80 -5.32 1.04
N LEU A 55 -11.91 -4.33 0.94
CA LEU A 55 -11.28 -3.73 2.12
C LEU A 55 -12.30 -3.02 3.02
N ALA A 56 -13.17 -2.20 2.43
CA ALA A 56 -14.20 -1.50 3.19
C ALA A 56 -15.18 -2.46 3.87
N GLU A 57 -15.57 -3.55 3.22
CA GLU A 57 -16.42 -4.60 3.80
C GLU A 57 -15.73 -5.33 4.95
N LYS A 58 -14.44 -5.67 4.83
CA LYS A 58 -13.66 -6.25 5.94
C LYS A 58 -13.64 -5.32 7.14
N LEU A 59 -13.43 -4.03 6.93
CA LEU A 59 -13.39 -3.04 8.01
C LEU A 59 -14.78 -2.81 8.63
N ARG A 60 -15.85 -2.82 7.83
CA ARG A 60 -17.24 -2.79 8.31
C ARG A 60 -17.57 -4.01 9.15
N ALA A 61 -17.16 -5.21 8.72
CA ALA A 61 -17.37 -6.44 9.48
C ALA A 61 -16.66 -6.43 10.84
N LEU A 62 -15.57 -5.69 10.96
CA LEU A 62 -14.85 -5.47 12.24
C LEU A 62 -15.50 -4.40 13.13
N GLY A 63 -16.62 -3.79 12.70
CA GLY A 63 -17.31 -2.74 13.45
C GLY A 63 -16.61 -1.39 13.41
N THR A 64 -15.79 -1.15 12.38
CA THR A 64 -15.10 0.13 12.22
C THR A 64 -16.09 1.22 11.78
N GLU A 65 -15.96 2.43 12.33
CA GLU A 65 -16.74 3.61 11.93
C GLU A 65 -16.48 3.99 10.46
N GLU A 66 -17.52 4.48 9.75
CA GLU A 66 -17.44 4.76 8.31
C GLU A 66 -16.36 5.80 7.95
N GLU A 67 -16.12 6.78 8.80
CA GLU A 67 -15.04 7.77 8.60
C GLU A 67 -13.65 7.12 8.73
N ALA A 68 -13.46 6.22 9.70
CA ALA A 68 -12.22 5.48 9.86
C ALA A 68 -12.01 4.47 8.73
N ILE A 69 -13.08 3.88 8.18
CA ILE A 69 -13.03 3.04 6.98
C ILE A 69 -12.54 3.86 5.79
N ARG A 70 -13.10 5.05 5.57
CA ARG A 70 -12.69 5.94 4.47
C ARG A 70 -11.22 6.29 4.57
N GLN A 71 -10.74 6.66 5.75
CA GLN A 71 -9.32 6.98 5.98
C GLN A 71 -8.41 5.79 5.69
N GLN A 72 -8.77 4.60 6.18
CA GLN A 72 -8.00 3.39 5.92
C GLN A 72 -7.99 2.99 4.45
N VAL A 73 -9.11 3.16 3.74
CA VAL A 73 -9.18 2.93 2.30
C VAL A 73 -8.28 3.93 1.57
N MET A 74 -8.27 5.21 1.93
CA MET A 74 -7.38 6.20 1.32
C MET A 74 -5.89 5.92 1.59
N ALA A 75 -5.56 5.48 2.81
CA ALA A 75 -4.22 5.05 3.16
C ALA A 75 -3.79 3.84 2.31
N PHE A 76 -4.64 2.82 2.20
CA PHE A 76 -4.39 1.66 1.36
C PHE A 76 -4.16 2.04 -0.11
N GLN A 77 -4.98 2.95 -0.65
CA GLN A 77 -4.80 3.44 -2.02
C GLN A 77 -3.44 4.11 -2.19
N THR A 78 -3.03 4.95 -1.23
CA THR A 78 -1.73 5.64 -1.25
C THR A 78 -0.57 4.64 -1.22
N GLU A 79 -0.62 3.66 -0.34
CA GLU A 79 0.43 2.63 -0.21
C GLU A 79 0.58 1.79 -1.50
N VAL A 80 -0.53 1.43 -2.15
CA VAL A 80 -0.48 0.72 -3.44
C VAL A 80 0.16 1.58 -4.52
N GLN A 81 -0.18 2.87 -4.59
CA GLN A 81 0.44 3.79 -5.55
C GLN A 81 1.95 3.94 -5.28
N VAL A 82 2.35 4.07 -4.02
CA VAL A 82 3.78 4.12 -3.63
C VAL A 82 4.52 2.86 -4.05
N GLU A 83 3.95 1.68 -3.81
CA GLU A 83 4.58 0.41 -4.21
C GLU A 83 4.66 0.27 -5.74
N MET A 84 3.66 0.74 -6.49
CA MET A 84 3.73 0.79 -7.95
C MET A 84 4.85 1.72 -8.44
N MET A 85 4.96 2.93 -7.88
CA MET A 85 6.05 3.86 -8.23
C MET A 85 7.43 3.29 -7.88
N ARG A 86 7.54 2.61 -6.74
CA ARG A 86 8.77 1.94 -6.31
C ARG A 86 9.18 0.87 -7.31
N ARG A 87 8.27 -0.02 -7.69
CA ARG A 87 8.51 -1.06 -8.72
C ARG A 87 8.94 -0.47 -10.05
N TYR A 88 8.26 0.57 -10.49
CA TYR A 88 8.62 1.28 -11.72
C TYR A 88 10.03 1.86 -11.65
N SER A 89 10.39 2.50 -10.52
CA SER A 89 11.72 3.07 -10.29
C SER A 89 12.81 1.99 -10.24
N ASP A 90 12.55 0.88 -9.55
CA ASP A 90 13.46 -0.26 -9.47
C ASP A 90 13.72 -0.87 -10.86
N ARG A 91 12.69 -0.97 -11.71
CA ARG A 91 12.84 -1.43 -13.10
C ARG A 91 13.68 -0.48 -13.94
N LEU A 92 13.43 0.82 -13.87
CA LEU A 92 14.24 1.82 -14.57
C LEU A 92 15.71 1.79 -14.13
N ALA A 93 15.96 1.62 -12.83
CA ALA A 93 17.31 1.49 -12.29
C ALA A 93 18.02 0.22 -12.81
N ALA A 94 17.32 -0.90 -12.91
CA ALA A 94 17.84 -2.14 -13.48
C ALA A 94 18.18 -1.98 -14.99
N GLU A 95 17.28 -1.38 -15.77
CA GLU A 95 17.49 -1.10 -17.20
C GLU A 95 18.71 -0.18 -17.42
N ALA A 96 18.92 0.82 -16.55
CA ALA A 96 20.10 1.69 -16.60
C ALA A 96 21.41 0.96 -16.28
N GLN A 97 21.39 0.05 -15.30
CA GLN A 97 22.55 -0.78 -14.94
C GLN A 97 22.93 -1.75 -16.06
N ASP A 98 21.95 -2.35 -16.72
CA ASP A 98 22.16 -3.25 -17.86
C ASP A 98 22.68 -2.49 -19.09
N GLY A 99 22.15 -1.29 -19.36
CA GLY A 99 22.64 -0.43 -20.43
C GLY A 99 24.11 -0.04 -20.27
N TYR A 100 24.56 0.25 -19.04
CA TYR A 100 25.97 0.53 -18.73
C TYR A 100 26.85 -0.72 -18.90
N ARG A 101 26.33 -1.92 -18.63
CA ARG A 101 27.07 -3.18 -18.73
C ARG A 101 27.33 -3.62 -20.17
N LEU A 102 26.55 -3.11 -21.14
CA LEU A 102 26.62 -3.48 -22.56
C LEU A 102 27.49 -2.53 -23.41
N THR A 103 28.00 -1.44 -22.84
CA THR A 103 28.98 -0.54 -23.48
C THR A 103 30.34 -0.64 -22.77
N PRO A 104 31.30 -1.43 -23.30
CA PRO A 104 32.69 -1.42 -22.85
C PRO A 104 33.50 -0.25 -23.42
#